data_AF-A0AAW0MPJ9-F1
#
_entry.id   AF-A0AAW0MPJ9-F1
#
_cell.length_a   1.000
_cell.length_b   1.000
_cell.length_c   1.000
_cell.angle_alpha   90.00
_cell.angle_beta   90.00
_cell.angle_gamma   90.00
#
_symmetry.space_group_name_H-M   'P 1'
#
loop_
_entity.id
_entity.type
_entity.pdbx_description
1 polymer ?
#
loop_
_entity_poly.entity_id
_entity_poly.type
_entity_poly.pdbx_seq_one_letter_code
_entity_poly.pdbx_strand_id
1 'polypeptide(L)'
;MRCPLALCSSASRDQHTEQDDHDCTNSTYDVIVVGGGISGLSAAKLLKASGLSPVVLEPGTNKQTKWVDLGGAYVGPTQNRILRLAREYGVQTYKVNERENLVHYINGKSHPFKSSFPPTWNPLVYLDFNNFFRTMDEMGKEIPREAPWRALTPRSG
;
A
#
# COMPACT_ATOMS: atom_id res chain seq x y z
N MET A 1 -22.79 6.60 15.44
CA MET A 1 -22.97 7.66 14.40
C MET A 1 -23.20 6.95 13.08
N ARG A 2 -24.42 7.03 12.53
CA ARG A 2 -24.87 6.29 11.34
C ARG A 2 -24.61 7.15 10.10
N CYS A 3 -23.83 6.64 9.14
CA CYS A 3 -23.89 7.11 7.76
C CYS A 3 -25.22 6.66 7.15
N PRO A 4 -26.02 7.54 6.52
CA PRO A 4 -27.22 7.09 5.82
C PRO A 4 -26.82 6.56 4.44
N LEU A 5 -26.97 5.24 4.26
CA LEU A 5 -27.12 4.65 2.92
C LEU A 5 -28.52 5.01 2.41
N ALA A 6 -28.60 5.66 1.25
CA ALA A 6 -29.85 5.85 0.54
C ALA A 6 -30.23 4.52 -0.17
N LEU A 7 -31.25 3.83 0.34
CA LEU A 7 -31.97 2.78 -0.39
C LEU A 7 -33.05 3.44 -1.25
N CYS A 8 -33.01 3.20 -2.56
CA CYS A 8 -34.09 3.58 -3.47
C CYS A 8 -35.12 2.42 -3.53
N SER A 9 -36.35 2.66 -3.09
CA SER A 9 -37.48 1.72 -3.21
C SER A 9 -38.48 2.30 -4.21
N SER A 10 -38.78 1.54 -5.26
CA SER A 10 -39.74 1.88 -6.30
C SER A 10 -41.18 1.61 -5.84
N ALA A 11 -42.02 2.64 -5.84
CA ALA A 11 -43.47 2.52 -5.81
C ALA A 11 -44.09 3.52 -6.80
N SER A 12 -44.90 3.01 -7.72
CA SER A 12 -45.58 3.75 -8.79
C SER A 12 -46.74 4.62 -8.27
N ARG A 13 -46.92 5.82 -8.83
CA ARG A 13 -48.22 6.50 -9.02
C ARG A 13 -48.08 7.72 -9.95
N ASP A 14 -48.95 7.78 -10.95
CA ASP A 14 -49.14 8.90 -11.88
C ASP A 14 -49.69 10.16 -11.18
N GLN A 15 -49.11 11.33 -11.47
CA GLN A 15 -49.81 12.53 -11.95
C GLN A 15 -48.81 13.68 -12.22
N HIS A 16 -49.14 14.45 -13.25
CA HIS A 16 -48.34 15.44 -13.95
C HIS A 16 -48.23 16.76 -13.17
N THR A 17 -47.03 17.18 -12.76
CA THR A 17 -46.65 18.59 -12.54
C THR A 17 -45.14 18.69 -12.29
N GLU A 18 -44.54 19.71 -12.89
CA GLU A 18 -43.18 20.24 -12.67
C GLU A 18 -42.04 19.38 -13.23
N GLN A 19 -41.50 19.86 -14.35
CA GLN A 19 -40.13 19.60 -14.76
C GLN A 19 -39.24 19.99 -13.56
N ASP A 20 -38.75 19.00 -12.81
CA ASP A 20 -37.57 19.16 -11.99
C ASP A 20 -36.43 19.47 -12.97
N ASP A 21 -36.08 20.75 -13.07
CA ASP A 21 -34.80 21.18 -13.60
C ASP A 21 -33.74 20.33 -12.91
N HIS A 22 -33.12 19.41 -13.67
CA HIS A 22 -31.86 18.82 -13.29
C HIS A 22 -30.84 19.97 -13.26
N ASP A 23 -30.82 20.71 -12.15
CA ASP A 23 -29.71 21.56 -11.77
C ASP A 23 -28.53 20.62 -11.58
N CYS A 24 -27.75 20.46 -12.65
CA CYS A 24 -26.40 19.94 -12.61
C CYS A 24 -25.58 20.92 -11.78
N THR A 25 -25.82 20.92 -10.46
CA THR A 25 -25.11 21.75 -9.50
C THR A 25 -23.63 21.49 -9.73
N ASN A 26 -22.96 22.50 -10.30
CA ASN A 26 -21.54 22.46 -10.58
C ASN A 26 -20.84 22.50 -9.22
N SER A 27 -20.75 21.34 -8.57
CA SER A 27 -20.18 21.21 -7.23
C SER A 27 -18.71 21.57 -7.30
N THR A 28 -18.39 22.77 -6.83
CA THR A 28 -17.03 23.28 -6.76
C THR A 28 -16.38 22.75 -5.49
N TYR A 29 -15.19 22.18 -5.64
CA TYR A 29 -14.38 21.65 -4.55
C TYR A 29 -12.98 22.23 -4.64
N ASP A 30 -12.34 22.45 -3.48
CA ASP A 30 -10.95 22.92 -3.45
C ASP A 30 -9.99 21.89 -4.05
N VAL A 31 -10.21 20.61 -3.75
CA VAL A 31 -9.39 19.49 -4.21
C VAL A 31 -10.23 18.22 -4.35
N ILE A 32 -10.05 17.50 -5.46
CA ILE A 32 -10.59 16.14 -5.66
C ILE A 32 -9.44 15.14 -5.56
N VAL A 33 -9.55 14.18 -4.66
CA VAL A 33 -8.61 13.06 -4.48
C VAL A 33 -9.23 11.81 -5.09
N VAL A 34 -8.59 11.25 -6.12
CA VAL A 34 -9.04 10.02 -6.78
C VAL A 34 -8.35 8.82 -6.11
N GLY A 35 -9.14 7.98 -5.46
CA GLY A 35 -8.71 6.80 -4.71
C GLY A 35 -8.69 7.00 -3.19
N GLY A 36 -9.47 6.20 -2.47
CA GLY A 36 -9.58 6.08 -1.02
C GLY A 36 -8.62 5.06 -0.38
N GLY A 37 -7.50 4.75 -1.05
CA GLY A 37 -6.42 3.99 -0.43
C GLY A 37 -5.62 4.80 0.60
N ILE A 38 -4.62 4.18 1.25
CA ILE A 38 -3.78 4.82 2.28
C ILE A 38 -3.17 6.14 1.79
N SER A 39 -2.69 6.19 0.54
CA SER A 39 -2.11 7.42 -0.05
C SER A 39 -3.14 8.55 -0.16
N GLY A 40 -4.29 8.28 -0.79
CA GLY A 40 -5.33 9.29 -1.01
C GLY A 40 -5.97 9.77 0.30
N LEU A 41 -6.26 8.85 1.23
CA LEU A 41 -6.75 9.23 2.55
C LEU A 41 -5.72 10.03 3.36
N SER A 42 -4.42 9.71 3.25
CA SER A 42 -3.35 10.50 3.89
C SER A 42 -3.27 11.92 3.30
N ALA A 43 -3.42 12.06 1.98
CA ALA A 43 -3.45 13.35 1.32
C ALA A 43 -4.68 14.17 1.72
N ALA A 44 -5.88 13.57 1.67
CA ALA A 44 -7.12 14.21 2.07
C ALA A 44 -7.09 14.64 3.55
N LYS A 45 -6.54 13.82 4.44
CA LYS A 45 -6.32 14.16 5.86
C LYS A 45 -5.45 15.41 6.02
N LEU A 46 -4.35 15.49 5.28
CA LEU A 46 -3.44 16.63 5.35
C LEU A 46 -4.08 17.90 4.79
N LEU A 47 -4.75 17.81 3.63
CA LEU A 47 -5.46 18.93 3.01
C LEU A 47 -6.57 19.48 3.91
N LYS A 48 -7.34 18.59 4.54
CA LYS A 48 -8.37 18.97 5.51
C LYS A 48 -7.79 19.66 6.74
N ALA A 49 -6.66 19.17 7.25
CA ALA A 49 -5.96 19.81 8.38
C ALA A 49 -5.41 21.20 8.04
N SER A 50 -5.13 21.47 6.76
CA SER A 50 -4.72 22.78 6.25
C SER A 50 -5.88 23.75 5.96
N GLY A 51 -7.12 23.36 6.29
CA GLY A 51 -8.31 24.22 6.13
C GLY A 51 -9.02 24.11 4.76
N LEU A 52 -8.60 23.19 3.89
CA LEU A 52 -9.27 22.92 2.61
C LEU A 52 -10.41 21.89 2.78
N SER A 53 -11.32 21.83 1.82
CA SER A 53 -12.41 20.85 1.76
C SER A 53 -12.20 19.82 0.64
N PRO A 54 -11.36 18.77 0.85
CA PRO A 54 -11.14 17.75 -0.18
C PRO A 54 -12.30 16.74 -0.27
N VAL A 55 -12.63 16.33 -1.48
CA VAL A 55 -13.53 15.18 -1.76
C VAL A 55 -12.72 13.98 -2.22
N VAL A 56 -13.03 12.80 -1.69
CA VAL A 56 -12.38 11.54 -2.08
C VAL A 56 -13.35 10.71 -2.93
N LEU A 57 -12.93 10.37 -4.14
CA LEU A 57 -13.68 9.48 -5.04
C LEU A 57 -13.04 8.09 -5.02
N GLU A 58 -13.74 7.09 -4.50
CA GLU A 58 -13.26 5.70 -4.41
C GLU A 58 -14.22 4.76 -5.15
N PRO A 59 -13.75 3.94 -6.09
CA PRO A 59 -14.58 2.88 -6.67
C PRO A 59 -14.97 1.86 -5.59
N GLY A 60 -16.21 1.37 -5.63
CA GLY A 60 -16.70 0.41 -4.65
C GLY A 60 -15.83 -0.85 -4.55
N THR A 61 -15.52 -1.26 -3.32
CA THR A 61 -14.80 -2.51 -3.04
C THR A 61 -15.68 -3.46 -2.23
N ASN A 62 -15.83 -4.68 -2.73
CA ASN A 62 -16.65 -5.75 -2.18
C ASN A 62 -15.74 -6.84 -1.63
N LYS A 63 -15.13 -6.58 -0.47
CA LYS A 63 -14.35 -7.58 0.29
C LYS A 63 -14.69 -7.51 1.77
N GLN A 64 -15.71 -8.27 2.18
CA GLN A 64 -15.91 -8.59 3.59
C GLN A 64 -15.16 -9.89 3.91
N THR A 65 -14.08 -9.76 4.65
CA THR A 65 -13.48 -10.86 5.41
C THR A 65 -13.51 -10.46 6.88
N LYS A 66 -13.41 -11.43 7.79
CA LYS A 66 -13.47 -11.16 9.24
C LYS A 66 -12.39 -10.14 9.68
N TRP A 67 -11.12 -10.42 9.40
CA TRP A 67 -9.97 -9.57 9.77
C TRP A 67 -8.64 -10.05 9.13
N VAL A 68 -8.69 -10.79 8.03
CA VAL A 68 -7.47 -11.24 7.34
C VAL A 68 -7.12 -10.26 6.22
N ASP A 69 -5.89 -9.78 6.24
CA ASP A 69 -5.37 -8.91 5.19
C ASP A 69 -5.15 -9.72 3.90
N LEU A 70 -5.92 -9.40 2.87
CA LEU A 70 -5.74 -9.95 1.51
C LEU A 70 -4.81 -9.09 0.64
N GLY A 71 -4.27 -8.01 1.21
CA GLY A 71 -3.40 -7.03 0.55
C GLY A 71 -2.12 -6.80 1.35
N GLY A 72 -1.60 -5.57 1.30
CA GLY A 72 -0.42 -5.21 2.09
C GLY A 72 -0.68 -5.29 3.60
N ALA A 73 0.15 -6.04 4.32
CA ALA A 73 -0.02 -6.31 5.76
C ALA A 73 1.25 -6.02 6.59
N TYR A 74 2.42 -6.01 5.96
CA TYR A 74 3.70 -5.92 6.67
C TYR A 74 4.20 -4.48 6.78
N VAL A 75 4.56 -4.09 8.00
CA VAL A 75 5.29 -2.87 8.30
C VAL A 75 6.50 -3.19 9.16
N GLY A 76 7.56 -2.38 9.07
CA GLY A 76 8.81 -2.66 9.76
C GLY A 76 9.64 -1.43 10.11
N PRO A 77 10.83 -1.63 10.71
CA PRO A 77 11.78 -0.55 10.98
C PRO A 77 12.03 0.31 9.74
N THR A 78 12.35 1.60 9.95
CA THR A 78 12.49 2.67 8.93
C THR A 78 11.20 3.17 8.28
N GLN A 79 10.08 2.42 8.34
CA GLN A 79 8.78 2.82 7.76
C GLN A 79 7.99 3.78 8.68
N ASN A 80 8.63 4.88 9.07
CA ASN A 80 8.16 5.76 10.15
C ASN A 80 6.82 6.45 9.86
N ARG A 81 6.49 6.72 8.59
CA ARG A 81 5.28 7.47 8.20
C ARG A 81 4.01 6.66 8.48
N ILE A 82 3.96 5.39 8.07
CA ILE A 82 2.81 4.52 8.30
C ILE A 82 2.70 4.13 9.78
N LEU A 83 3.84 3.87 10.44
CA LEU A 83 3.86 3.58 11.88
C LEU A 83 3.35 4.76 12.72
N ARG A 84 3.61 6.01 12.29
CA ARG A 84 3.06 7.20 12.95
C ARG A 84 1.53 7.25 12.81
N LEU A 85 1.01 7.01 11.61
CA LEU A 85 -0.44 6.97 11.37
C LEU A 85 -1.12 5.86 12.18
N ALA A 86 -0.53 4.67 12.22
CA ALA A 86 -1.04 3.56 13.02
C ALA A 86 -1.19 3.94 14.49
N ARG A 87 -0.17 4.57 15.09
CA ARG A 87 -0.23 5.08 16.47
C ARG A 87 -1.29 6.14 16.68
N GLU A 88 -1.44 7.07 15.74
CA GLU A 88 -2.45 8.14 15.81
C GLU A 88 -3.87 7.59 15.89
N TYR A 89 -4.15 6.49 15.17
CA TYR A 89 -5.46 5.82 15.18
C TYR A 89 -5.57 4.67 16.19
N GLY A 90 -4.58 4.50 17.08
CA GLY A 90 -4.59 3.43 18.08
C GLY A 90 -4.43 2.01 17.52
N VAL A 91 -3.96 1.87 16.28
CA VAL A 91 -3.70 0.59 15.63
C VAL A 91 -2.39 0.01 16.17
N GLN A 92 -2.46 -1.18 16.76
CA GLN A 92 -1.30 -1.88 17.31
C GLN A 92 -0.65 -2.79 16.26
N THR A 93 0.67 -2.93 16.33
CA THR A 93 1.45 -3.87 15.51
C THR A 93 1.88 -5.08 16.34
N TYR A 94 1.99 -6.24 15.71
CA TYR A 94 2.60 -7.43 16.30
C TYR A 94 3.76 -7.92 15.43
N LYS A 95 4.67 -8.71 16.01
CA LYS A 95 5.77 -9.31 15.25
C LYS A 95 5.29 -10.57 14.53
N VAL A 96 5.62 -10.67 13.25
CA VAL A 96 5.48 -11.93 12.50
C VAL A 96 6.32 -13.00 13.18
N ASN A 97 5.81 -14.23 13.22
CA ASN A 97 6.51 -15.31 13.90
C ASN A 97 7.74 -15.76 13.10
N GLU A 98 8.91 -15.56 13.70
CA GLU A 98 10.22 -16.00 13.18
C GLU A 98 11.04 -16.72 14.27
N ARG A 99 10.38 -17.35 15.26
CA ARG A 99 11.07 -18.02 16.39
C ARG A 99 11.67 -19.36 15.97
N GLU A 100 10.97 -20.08 15.11
CA GLU A 100 11.34 -21.38 14.59
C GLU A 100 12.30 -21.25 13.39
N ASN A 101 12.65 -22.39 12.79
CA ASN A 101 13.48 -22.39 11.59
C ASN A 101 12.65 -21.95 10.38
N LEU A 102 13.24 -21.10 9.54
CA LEU A 102 12.79 -20.92 8.17
C LEU A 102 13.13 -22.17 7.35
N VAL A 103 12.40 -22.43 6.27
CA VAL A 103 12.62 -23.61 5.42
C VAL A 103 12.94 -23.16 4.01
N HIS A 104 14.14 -23.52 3.53
CA HIS A 104 14.48 -23.43 2.11
C HIS A 104 14.17 -24.78 1.47
N TYR A 105 13.15 -24.81 0.60
CA TYR A 105 12.76 -26.02 -0.12
C TYR A 105 13.34 -26.00 -1.54
N ILE A 106 14.25 -26.93 -1.83
CA ILE A 106 14.91 -27.03 -3.13
C ILE A 106 15.11 -28.51 -3.48
N ASN A 107 14.92 -28.87 -4.76
CA ASN A 107 15.11 -30.22 -5.28
C ASN A 107 14.39 -31.31 -4.46
N GLY A 108 13.15 -31.03 -4.03
CA GLY A 108 12.34 -31.99 -3.26
C GLY A 108 12.73 -32.13 -1.79
N LYS A 109 13.66 -31.32 -1.27
CA LYS A 109 14.18 -31.41 0.10
C LYS A 109 13.98 -30.12 0.87
N SER A 110 13.61 -30.26 2.14
CA SER A 110 13.47 -29.15 3.10
C SER A 110 14.77 -28.94 3.87
N HIS A 111 15.33 -27.74 3.81
CA HIS A 111 16.53 -27.34 4.53
C HIS A 111 16.16 -26.28 5.59
N PRO A 112 16.04 -26.65 6.87
CA PRO A 112 15.75 -25.70 7.95
C PRO A 112 16.97 -24.81 8.25
N PHE A 113 16.75 -23.52 8.49
CA PHE A 113 17.81 -22.56 8.82
C PHE A 113 17.33 -21.41 9.72
N LYS A 114 18.27 -20.70 10.36
CA LYS A 114 18.04 -19.51 11.20
C LYS A 114 18.95 -18.36 10.76
N SER A 115 18.53 -17.63 9.74
CA SER A 115 19.18 -16.42 9.23
C SER A 115 18.26 -15.75 8.20
N SER A 116 18.60 -14.52 7.77
CA SER A 116 17.85 -13.83 6.72
C SER A 116 17.99 -14.49 5.35
N PHE A 117 19.07 -15.24 5.13
CA PHE A 117 19.34 -15.95 3.89
C PHE A 117 19.65 -17.42 4.13
N PRO A 118 19.29 -18.34 3.21
CA PRO A 118 19.65 -19.75 3.33
C PRO A 118 21.17 -19.94 3.31
N PRO A 119 21.75 -20.73 4.23
CA PRO A 119 23.17 -21.03 4.22
C PRO A 119 23.54 -21.99 3.07
N THR A 120 24.77 -21.88 2.59
CA THR A 120 25.37 -22.81 1.62
C THR A 120 26.74 -23.28 2.13
N TRP A 121 27.05 -24.55 1.91
CA TRP A 121 28.31 -25.18 2.33
C TRP A 121 29.36 -25.21 1.22
N ASN A 122 28.96 -24.92 -0.03
CA ASN A 122 29.90 -24.86 -1.15
C ASN A 122 30.55 -23.47 -1.17
N PRO A 123 31.89 -23.37 -1.00
CA PRO A 123 32.57 -22.07 -0.91
C PRO A 123 32.45 -21.24 -2.20
N LEU A 124 32.37 -21.87 -3.37
CA LEU A 124 32.18 -21.15 -4.64
C LEU A 124 30.78 -20.53 -4.72
N VAL A 125 29.75 -21.30 -4.33
CA VAL A 125 28.36 -20.80 -4.28
C VAL A 125 28.23 -19.71 -3.23
N TYR A 126 28.91 -19.83 -2.09
CA TYR A 126 28.93 -18.80 -1.06
C TYR A 126 29.52 -17.48 -1.58
N LEU A 127 30.66 -17.54 -2.27
CA LEU A 127 31.30 -16.36 -2.85
C LEU A 127 30.41 -15.70 -3.91
N ASP A 128 29.74 -16.49 -4.74
CA ASP A 128 28.82 -15.99 -5.75
C ASP A 128 27.59 -15.32 -5.12
N PHE A 129 26.97 -15.95 -4.12
CA PHE A 129 25.84 -15.40 -3.39
C PHE A 129 26.20 -14.09 -2.69
N ASN A 130 27.36 -14.05 -2.03
CA ASN A 130 27.87 -12.82 -1.42
C ASN A 130 28.14 -11.73 -2.46
N ASN A 131 28.76 -12.09 -3.59
CA ASN A 131 29.00 -11.14 -4.68
C ASN A 131 27.69 -10.59 -5.25
N PHE A 132 26.68 -11.43 -5.42
CA PHE A 132 25.36 -11.05 -5.91
C PHE A 132 24.70 -9.96 -5.04
N PHE A 133 24.53 -10.19 -3.73
CA PHE A 133 23.91 -9.19 -2.86
C PHE A 133 24.73 -7.91 -2.74
N ARG A 134 26.07 -8.04 -2.62
CA ARG A 134 26.96 -6.88 -2.58
C ARG A 134 26.84 -6.04 -3.85
N THR A 135 26.85 -6.68 -5.02
CA THR A 135 26.78 -5.99 -6.31
C THR A 135 25.44 -5.27 -6.48
N MET A 136 24.32 -5.92 -6.10
CA MET A 136 23.01 -5.25 -6.11
C MET A 136 22.97 -4.00 -5.22
N ASP A 137 23.52 -4.08 -4.00
CA ASP A 137 23.57 -2.94 -3.09
C ASP A 137 24.51 -1.84 -3.60
N GLU A 138 25.66 -2.19 -4.18
CA GLU A 138 26.61 -1.25 -4.79
C GLU A 138 26.00 -0.51 -5.98
N MET A 139 25.38 -1.25 -6.90
CA MET A 139 24.63 -0.65 -8.01
C MET A 139 23.49 0.24 -7.50
N GLY A 140 22.79 -0.19 -6.45
CA GLY A 140 21.73 0.60 -5.82
C GLY A 140 22.21 1.95 -5.28
N LYS A 141 23.44 2.03 -4.76
CA LYS A 141 24.04 3.29 -4.27
C LYS A 141 24.32 4.30 -5.38
N GLU A 142 24.55 3.84 -6.60
CA GLU A 142 24.81 4.70 -7.76
C GLU A 142 23.53 5.33 -8.32
N ILE A 143 22.35 4.81 -7.94
CA ILE A 143 21.05 5.25 -8.46
C ILE A 143 20.47 6.36 -7.57
N PRO A 144 20.28 7.60 -8.07
CA PRO A 144 19.67 8.67 -7.29
C PRO A 144 18.21 8.33 -6.96
N ARG A 145 17.87 8.27 -5.66
CA ARG A 145 16.54 7.88 -5.17
C ARG A 145 15.38 8.63 -5.81
N GLU A 146 15.50 9.95 -5.94
CA GLU A 146 14.44 10.83 -6.45
C GLU A 146 14.43 10.94 -7.98
N ALA A 147 15.43 10.39 -8.67
CA ALA A 147 15.55 10.48 -10.11
C ALA A 147 16.40 9.32 -10.67
N PRO A 148 15.88 8.08 -10.61
CA PRO A 148 16.63 6.89 -11.02
C PRO A 148 17.06 6.93 -12.49
N TRP A 149 16.30 7.62 -13.36
CA TRP A 149 16.66 7.84 -14.77
C TRP A 149 17.93 8.70 -14.98
N ARG A 150 18.47 9.34 -13.94
CA ARG A 150 19.76 10.04 -13.97
C ARG A 150 20.94 9.18 -13.57
N ALA A 151 20.72 7.90 -13.23
CA ALA A 151 21.81 6.97 -13.00
C ALA A 151 22.69 6.89 -14.26
N LEU A 152 24.01 6.76 -14.08
CA LEU A 152 24.91 6.53 -15.19
C LEU A 152 24.53 5.21 -15.85
N THR A 153 24.13 5.25 -17.12
CA THR A 153 23.99 4.02 -17.90
C THR A 153 25.37 3.41 -18.07
N PRO A 154 25.54 2.08 -17.88
CA PRO A 154 26.78 1.44 -18.26
C PRO A 154 27.07 1.78 -19.72
N ARG A 155 28.27 2.32 -20.01
CA ARG A 155 28.71 2.49 -21.40
C ARG A 155 28.62 1.12 -22.05
N SER A 156 27.83 1.01 -23.13
CA SER A 156 27.84 -0.15 -24.00
C SER A 156 29.27 -0.38 -24.46
N GLY A 157 29.91 -1.40 -23.88
CA GLY A 157 31.16 -1.95 -24.38
C GLY A 157 30.94 -2.71 -25.67
#